data_AF-A0A3S3PMV3-F1
#
_entry.id   AF-A0A3S3PMV3-F1
#
_cell.length_a   1.000
_cell.length_b   1.000
_cell.length_c   1.000
_cell.angle_alpha   90.00
_cell.angle_beta   90.00
_cell.angle_gamma   90.00
#
_symmetry.space_group_name_H-M   'P 1'
#
loop_
_entity.id
_entity.type
_entity.pdbx_description
1 polymer ?
#
loop_
_entity_poly.entity_id
_entity_poly.type
_entity_poly.pdbx_seq_one_letter_code
_entity_poly.pdbx_strand_id
1 'polypeptide(L)'
;MYLLSLCVSFFLLFCEFAHASLSSATCSTTPPINRVPIYPEDVELLRFALNLEHLEAEFFLFAALGYGLDGIAPELAMGGPPPIGAKKANLDKVTQRIIAEFGYQEVGHLRAIKSTVGGFPRPLYDLSAKNFAELFNHAFESPLVPPFDPYLNSLNYVLASYVIPYVGLVAYVGTNPNINGYQSKRLLAGLLGVESGQDAVIRTILYEQAEEVVHPYNYTVAEFTNRISNLRNELAMCGIKDEGLIVPKKLGAEKRTTSNILSANFDSISYARTPAEILRIVYGTGDEHKPGGFLPKGGNGAIARSFLKMP
;
A
#
# COMPACT_ATOMS: atom_id res chain seq x y z
N MET A 1 54.06 18.03 38.61
CA MET A 1 55.20 18.22 37.68
C MET A 1 55.11 17.12 36.64
N TYR A 2 54.28 17.25 35.58
CA TYR A 2 54.52 18.05 34.36
C TYR A 2 55.72 17.51 33.56
N LEU A 3 55.70 17.25 32.24
CA LEU A 3 54.73 17.48 31.17
C LEU A 3 55.20 16.66 29.93
N LEU A 4 54.27 15.98 29.24
CA LEU A 4 54.01 15.98 27.78
C LEU A 4 55.17 16.02 26.74
N SER A 5 55.06 15.16 25.71
CA SER A 5 54.93 15.63 24.30
C SER A 5 54.39 14.54 23.35
N LEU A 6 53.16 14.79 22.90
CA LEU A 6 52.55 14.60 21.58
C LEU A 6 52.91 13.39 20.67
N CYS A 7 51.91 12.54 20.46
CA CYS A 7 51.57 12.09 19.10
C CYS A 7 50.05 11.94 18.99
N VAL A 8 49.38 13.01 18.52
CA VAL A 8 47.96 13.01 18.18
C VAL A 8 47.84 12.47 16.76
N SER A 9 47.51 11.18 16.62
CA SER A 9 47.05 10.65 15.34
C SER A 9 45.57 10.97 15.19
N PHE A 10 45.30 12.13 14.59
CA PHE A 10 43.98 12.55 14.15
C PHE A 10 43.53 11.61 13.02
N PHE A 11 42.75 10.58 13.34
CA PHE A 11 42.05 9.79 12.32
C PHE A 11 40.89 10.66 11.80
N LEU A 12 41.18 11.49 10.79
CA LEU A 12 40.15 12.12 9.98
C LEU A 12 39.41 11.00 9.24
N LEU A 13 38.26 10.58 9.78
CA LEU A 13 37.25 9.87 9.01
C LEU A 13 36.74 10.84 7.93
N PHE A 14 37.44 10.89 6.81
CA PHE A 14 36.86 11.37 5.56
C PHE A 14 35.80 10.34 5.17
N CYS A 15 34.57 10.58 5.65
CA CYS A 15 33.40 10.00 5.03
C CYS A 15 33.31 10.68 3.66
N GLU A 16 33.90 10.05 2.64
CA GLU A 16 33.64 10.42 1.25
C GLU A 16 32.15 10.28 1.03
N PHE A 17 31.44 11.41 1.07
CA PHE A 17 30.15 11.55 0.41
C PHE A 17 30.42 11.29 -1.07
N ALA A 18 30.33 10.03 -1.47
CA ALA A 18 30.17 9.65 -2.86
C ALA A 18 29.02 10.51 -3.37
N HIS A 19 29.37 11.49 -4.21
CA HIS A 19 28.40 12.23 -4.98
C HIS A 19 27.76 11.17 -5.88
N ALA A 20 26.63 10.63 -5.45
CA ALA A 20 25.77 9.87 -6.31
C ALA A 20 25.33 10.85 -7.41
N SER A 21 26.10 10.91 -8.49
CA SER A 21 25.66 11.52 -9.72
C SER A 21 24.29 10.94 -10.01
N LEU A 22 23.31 11.79 -10.34
CA LEU A 22 22.05 11.34 -10.95
C LEU A 22 22.40 10.64 -12.28
N SER A 23 22.89 9.42 -12.19
CA SER A 23 23.02 8.50 -13.29
C SER A 23 21.59 8.05 -13.56
N SER A 24 20.90 8.80 -14.42
CA SER A 24 19.82 8.20 -15.18
C SER A 24 20.48 7.09 -15.99
N ALA A 25 20.48 5.87 -15.46
CA ALA A 25 20.96 4.70 -16.18
C ALA A 25 20.04 4.49 -17.38
N THR A 26 20.31 5.22 -18.48
CA THR A 26 19.58 5.14 -19.74
C THR A 26 20.19 4.04 -20.58
N CYS A 27 20.23 2.82 -20.04
CA CYS A 27 20.30 1.64 -20.89
C CYS A 27 18.93 1.52 -21.55
N SER A 28 18.75 2.18 -22.70
CA SER A 28 17.49 2.13 -23.44
C SER A 28 17.25 0.71 -23.92
N THR A 29 16.32 -0.01 -23.30
CA THR A 29 15.80 -1.26 -23.84
C THR A 29 15.16 -0.94 -25.19
N THR A 30 15.65 -1.53 -26.27
CA THR A 30 15.08 -1.33 -27.61
C THR A 30 13.60 -1.71 -27.57
N PRO A 31 12.68 -0.79 -27.94
CA PRO A 31 11.26 -1.12 -27.98
C PRO A 31 11.05 -2.33 -28.90
N PRO A 32 10.17 -3.28 -28.54
CA PRO A 32 9.87 -4.39 -29.42
C PRO A 32 9.34 -3.88 -30.76
N ILE A 33 9.88 -4.39 -31.87
CA ILE A 33 9.53 -3.98 -33.24
C ILE A 33 8.02 -4.19 -33.47
N ASN A 34 7.37 -3.21 -34.11
CA ASN A 34 5.93 -3.21 -34.46
C ASN A 34 4.94 -3.26 -33.27
N ARG A 35 5.24 -2.63 -32.13
CA ARG A 35 4.31 -2.60 -30.99
C ARG A 35 3.79 -1.20 -30.63
N VAL A 36 2.50 -1.15 -30.31
CA VAL A 36 1.81 0.03 -29.78
C VAL A 36 2.28 0.30 -28.35
N PRO A 37 2.64 1.55 -27.98
CA PRO A 37 3.12 1.89 -26.65
C PRO A 37 2.05 1.75 -25.57
N ILE A 38 0.86 2.29 -25.84
CA ILE A 38 -0.29 2.33 -24.93
C ILE A 38 -1.54 2.09 -25.77
N TYR A 39 -2.34 1.10 -25.40
CA TYR A 39 -3.67 0.88 -26.00
C TYR A 39 -4.73 1.70 -25.26
N PRO A 40 -5.83 2.11 -25.93
CA PRO A 40 -6.94 2.80 -25.26
C PRO A 40 -7.49 2.05 -24.04
N GLU A 41 -7.55 0.73 -24.11
CA GLU A 41 -8.03 -0.11 -23.00
C GLU A 41 -7.07 -0.10 -21.80
N ASP A 42 -5.76 0.00 -22.03
CA ASP A 42 -4.74 0.09 -20.97
C ASP A 42 -4.91 1.37 -20.14
N VAL A 43 -5.37 2.46 -20.77
CA VAL A 43 -5.51 3.78 -20.14
C VAL A 43 -6.43 3.72 -18.95
N GLU A 44 -7.63 3.14 -19.12
CA GLU A 44 -8.61 3.09 -18.04
C GLU A 44 -8.25 2.06 -16.97
N LEU A 45 -7.58 0.98 -17.34
CA LEU A 45 -7.04 -0.01 -16.40
C LEU A 45 -5.95 0.59 -15.50
N LEU A 46 -4.99 1.32 -16.07
CA LEU A 46 -3.94 2.00 -15.30
C LEU A 46 -4.49 3.18 -14.48
N ARG A 47 -5.48 3.90 -15.00
CA ARG A 47 -6.16 4.97 -14.23
C ARG A 47 -6.94 4.42 -13.05
N PHE A 48 -7.47 3.20 -13.11
CA PHE A 48 -8.15 2.60 -11.96
C PHE A 48 -7.23 2.53 -10.73
N ALA A 49 -5.94 2.23 -10.94
CA ALA A 49 -4.95 2.17 -9.87
C ALA A 49 -4.82 3.48 -9.10
N LEU A 50 -5.02 4.66 -9.75
CA LEU A 50 -4.98 5.96 -9.08
C LEU A 50 -5.94 6.09 -7.89
N ASN A 51 -6.97 5.24 -7.77
CA ASN A 51 -7.81 5.20 -6.57
C ASN A 51 -7.08 4.67 -5.34
N LEU A 52 -6.14 3.74 -5.51
CA LEU A 52 -5.34 3.14 -4.44
C LEU A 52 -4.07 3.96 -4.22
N GLU A 53 -3.38 4.36 -5.28
CA GLU A 53 -2.15 5.18 -5.21
C GLU A 53 -2.35 6.48 -4.42
N HIS A 54 -3.49 7.17 -4.63
CA HIS A 54 -3.80 8.35 -3.83
C HIS A 54 -4.16 7.99 -2.38
N LEU A 55 -4.85 6.87 -2.14
CA LEU A 55 -5.19 6.41 -0.78
C LEU A 55 -3.90 6.18 0.02
N GLU A 56 -2.95 5.50 -0.59
CA GLU A 56 -1.66 5.14 0.00
C GLU A 56 -0.77 6.36 0.19
N ALA A 57 -0.67 7.23 -0.83
CA ALA A 57 0.05 8.50 -0.72
C ALA A 57 -0.44 9.33 0.46
N GLU A 58 -1.76 9.55 0.57
CA GLU A 58 -2.32 10.31 1.67
C GLU A 58 -2.03 9.64 3.01
N PHE A 59 -2.30 8.33 3.13
CA PHE A 59 -2.17 7.62 4.40
C PHE A 59 -0.73 7.63 4.93
N PHE A 60 0.25 7.34 4.06
CA PHE A 60 1.66 7.29 4.42
C PHE A 60 2.25 8.69 4.68
N LEU A 61 1.98 9.66 3.81
CA LEU A 61 2.49 11.03 3.98
C LEU A 61 1.95 11.67 5.27
N PHE A 62 0.65 11.56 5.52
CA PHE A 62 0.08 12.12 6.75
C PHE A 62 0.67 11.47 7.98
N ALA A 63 0.78 10.14 8.03
CA ALA A 63 1.29 9.47 9.21
C ALA A 63 2.75 9.83 9.52
N ALA A 64 3.61 9.89 8.51
CA ALA A 64 5.02 10.19 8.70
C ALA A 64 5.29 11.69 8.93
N LEU A 65 4.62 12.56 8.16
CA LEU A 65 4.96 13.99 8.06
C LEU A 65 3.94 14.91 8.75
N GLY A 66 2.67 14.49 8.78
CA GLY A 66 1.54 15.27 9.32
C GLY A 66 0.77 16.08 8.27
N TYR A 67 1.13 15.95 6.99
CA TYR A 67 0.45 16.59 5.86
C TYR A 67 0.59 15.68 4.62
N GLY A 68 -0.37 15.80 3.70
CA GLY A 68 -0.46 14.92 2.53
C GLY A 68 -0.06 15.57 1.22
N LEU A 69 -0.67 15.09 0.14
CA LEU A 69 -0.28 15.42 -1.24
C LEU A 69 -0.41 16.92 -1.55
N ASP A 70 -1.34 17.62 -0.90
CA ASP A 70 -1.56 19.06 -1.11
C ASP A 70 -0.35 19.92 -0.69
N GLY A 71 0.49 19.43 0.24
CA GLY A 71 1.74 20.10 0.61
C GLY A 71 2.97 19.58 -0.13
N ILE A 72 2.94 18.32 -0.59
CA ILE A 72 4.10 17.63 -1.19
C ILE A 72 4.14 17.79 -2.72
N ALA A 73 3.00 17.58 -3.38
CA ALA A 73 2.85 17.60 -4.83
C ALA A 73 1.39 17.96 -5.21
N PRO A 74 0.92 19.18 -4.93
CA PRO A 74 -0.47 19.58 -5.11
C PRO A 74 -0.99 19.41 -6.55
N GLU A 75 -0.11 19.46 -7.54
CA GLU A 75 -0.45 19.20 -8.94
C GLU A 75 -0.92 17.76 -9.20
N LEU A 76 -0.56 16.81 -8.34
CA LEU A 76 -0.99 15.41 -8.43
C LEU A 76 -2.36 15.20 -7.80
N ALA A 77 -2.76 16.00 -6.80
CA ALA A 77 -4.12 15.97 -6.26
C ALA A 77 -5.17 16.41 -7.29
N MET A 78 -4.76 17.19 -8.30
CA MET A 78 -5.58 17.61 -9.44
C MET A 78 -6.89 18.30 -9.01
N GLY A 79 -6.85 19.07 -7.92
CA GLY A 79 -8.00 19.78 -7.37
C GLY A 79 -9.00 18.89 -6.61
N GLY A 80 -8.68 17.62 -6.37
CA GLY A 80 -9.48 16.72 -5.53
C GLY A 80 -9.45 17.12 -4.05
N PRO A 81 -10.49 16.81 -3.27
CA PRO A 81 -10.58 17.22 -1.87
C PRO A 81 -9.53 16.52 -0.97
N PRO A 82 -9.06 17.16 0.11
CA PRO A 82 -8.19 16.53 1.10
C PRO A 82 -8.88 15.37 1.82
N PRO A 83 -8.13 14.39 2.34
CA PRO A 83 -8.69 13.28 3.10
C PRO A 83 -9.31 13.75 4.42
N ILE A 84 -10.34 13.06 4.88
CA ILE A 84 -10.97 13.27 6.19
C ILE A 84 -10.14 12.55 7.25
N GLY A 85 -9.83 13.25 8.35
CA GLY A 85 -9.33 12.62 9.58
C GLY A 85 -7.91 12.06 9.54
N ALA A 86 -7.18 12.23 8.43
CA ALA A 86 -5.77 11.87 8.35
C ALA A 86 -4.95 12.70 9.34
N LYS A 87 -4.05 12.07 10.10
CA LYS A 87 -3.19 12.75 11.09
C LYS A 87 -1.79 12.17 11.11
N LYS A 88 -0.86 12.91 11.73
CA LYS A 88 0.46 12.41 12.06
C LYS A 88 0.35 11.27 13.07
N ALA A 89 0.95 10.13 12.76
CA ALA A 89 1.03 9.00 13.67
C ALA A 89 2.19 9.19 14.66
N ASN A 90 2.05 8.62 15.84
CA ASN A 90 3.12 8.55 16.84
C ASN A 90 4.05 7.36 16.50
N LEU A 91 4.86 7.51 15.46
CA LEU A 91 5.78 6.47 15.00
C LEU A 91 7.14 6.60 15.69
N ASP A 92 7.78 5.47 15.98
CA ASP A 92 9.20 5.46 16.27
C ASP A 92 10.02 5.89 15.04
N LYS A 93 11.30 6.21 15.27
CA LYS A 93 12.17 6.78 14.24
C LYS A 93 12.37 5.87 13.03
N VAL A 94 12.38 4.55 13.21
CA VAL A 94 12.62 3.61 12.10
C VAL A 94 11.34 3.50 11.28
N THR A 95 10.20 3.23 11.92
CA THR A 95 8.91 3.15 11.24
C THR A 95 8.57 4.46 10.54
N GLN A 96 8.81 5.62 11.17
CA GLN A 96 8.58 6.92 10.52
C GLN A 96 9.36 7.07 9.21
N ARG A 97 10.63 6.63 9.17
CA ARG A 97 11.45 6.72 7.96
C ARG A 97 10.97 5.78 6.85
N ILE A 98 10.59 4.56 7.22
CA ILE A 98 10.02 3.58 6.27
C ILE A 98 8.73 4.12 5.67
N ILE A 99 7.79 4.58 6.52
CA ILE A 99 6.50 5.09 6.06
C ILE A 99 6.66 6.39 5.26
N ALA A 100 7.63 7.26 5.60
CA ALA A 100 7.95 8.43 4.78
C ALA A 100 8.44 8.01 3.39
N GLU A 101 9.30 6.99 3.29
CA GLU A 101 9.78 6.47 2.02
C GLU A 101 8.62 5.95 1.16
N PHE A 102 7.69 5.18 1.73
CA PHE A 102 6.50 4.70 1.01
C PHE A 102 5.67 5.87 0.50
N GLY A 103 5.37 6.85 1.36
CA GLY A 103 4.63 8.05 0.95
C GLY A 103 5.27 8.79 -0.22
N TYR A 104 6.61 8.89 -0.28
CA TYR A 104 7.31 9.49 -1.43
C TYR A 104 7.32 8.60 -2.67
N GLN A 105 7.33 7.28 -2.52
CA GLN A 105 7.19 6.33 -3.62
C GLN A 105 5.80 6.47 -4.27
N GLU A 106 4.74 6.60 -3.47
CA GLU A 106 3.38 6.81 -3.99
C GLU A 106 3.24 8.12 -4.77
N VAL A 107 3.90 9.20 -4.32
CA VAL A 107 4.01 10.44 -5.12
C VAL A 107 4.68 10.17 -6.48
N GLY A 108 5.69 9.29 -6.50
CA GLY A 108 6.34 8.80 -7.71
C GLY A 108 5.40 8.01 -8.61
N HIS A 109 4.62 7.07 -8.05
CA HIS A 109 3.65 6.25 -8.75
C HIS A 109 2.55 7.11 -9.40
N LEU A 110 1.94 8.01 -8.63
CA LEU A 110 0.96 8.99 -9.11
C LEU A 110 1.50 9.79 -10.29
N ARG A 111 2.74 10.29 -10.19
CA ARG A 111 3.40 11.03 -11.28
C ARG A 111 3.61 10.15 -12.51
N ALA A 112 4.08 8.92 -12.33
CA ALA A 112 4.36 7.97 -13.40
C ALA A 112 3.09 7.62 -14.19
N ILE A 113 2.01 7.25 -13.49
CA ILE A 113 0.71 6.95 -14.11
C ILE A 113 0.16 8.19 -14.81
N LYS A 114 0.11 9.33 -14.13
CA LYS A 114 -0.39 10.59 -14.72
C LYS A 114 0.37 10.98 -15.98
N SER A 115 1.70 10.85 -15.99
CA SER A 115 2.53 11.19 -17.15
C SER A 115 2.36 10.22 -18.33
N THR A 116 1.95 8.98 -18.06
CA THR A 116 1.82 7.92 -19.07
C THR A 116 0.42 7.88 -19.68
N VAL A 117 -0.61 7.90 -18.84
CA VAL A 117 -2.01 7.69 -19.27
C VAL A 117 -2.95 8.83 -18.86
N GLY A 118 -2.43 9.92 -18.28
CA GLY A 118 -3.25 10.96 -17.65
C GLY A 118 -3.83 10.52 -16.31
N GLY A 119 -4.53 11.43 -15.64
CA GLY A 119 -5.14 11.15 -14.33
C GLY A 119 -6.49 11.83 -14.15
N PHE A 120 -7.02 11.75 -12.94
CA PHE A 120 -8.25 12.40 -12.51
C PHE A 120 -8.05 13.05 -11.13
N PRO A 121 -8.92 13.99 -10.73
CA PRO A 121 -8.90 14.56 -9.38
C PRO A 121 -8.90 13.47 -8.31
N ARG A 122 -8.03 13.60 -7.30
CA ARG A 122 -7.98 12.73 -6.12
C ARG A 122 -9.40 12.50 -5.57
N PRO A 123 -9.85 11.25 -5.35
CA PRO A 123 -11.11 10.97 -4.65
C PRO A 123 -11.13 11.52 -3.22
N LEU A 124 -12.33 11.65 -2.62
CA LEU A 124 -12.42 11.91 -1.19
C LEU A 124 -12.14 10.62 -0.41
N TYR A 125 -11.17 10.65 0.48
CA TYR A 125 -10.85 9.54 1.37
C TYR A 125 -11.30 9.78 2.81
N ASP A 126 -11.76 8.75 3.51
CA ASP A 126 -11.93 8.77 4.97
C ASP A 126 -10.80 7.97 5.63
N LEU A 127 -9.80 8.69 6.12
CA LEU A 127 -8.65 8.14 6.84
C LEU A 127 -8.77 8.35 8.34
N SER A 128 -9.97 8.67 8.84
CA SER A 128 -10.16 8.91 10.27
C SER A 128 -9.95 7.65 11.09
N ALA A 129 -9.50 7.83 12.34
CA ALA A 129 -9.42 6.74 13.31
C ALA A 129 -10.77 6.03 13.51
N LYS A 130 -11.89 6.76 13.32
CA LYS A 130 -13.24 6.19 13.37
C LYS A 130 -13.46 5.17 12.25
N ASN A 131 -13.14 5.51 11.01
CA ASN A 131 -13.31 4.60 9.87
C ASN A 131 -12.44 3.34 10.04
N PHE A 132 -11.18 3.50 10.48
CA PHE A 132 -10.35 2.34 10.82
C PHE A 132 -10.96 1.51 11.97
N ALA A 133 -11.45 2.13 13.04
CA ALA A 133 -12.11 1.39 14.12
C ALA A 133 -13.32 0.59 13.62
N GLU A 134 -14.14 1.15 12.72
CA GLU A 134 -15.27 0.42 12.11
C GLU A 134 -14.79 -0.78 11.28
N LEU A 135 -13.72 -0.62 10.49
CA LEU A 135 -13.11 -1.72 9.74
C LEU A 135 -12.60 -2.83 10.67
N PHE A 136 -11.88 -2.47 11.74
CA PHE A 136 -11.39 -3.46 12.69
C PHE A 136 -12.53 -4.12 13.47
N ASN A 137 -13.57 -3.38 13.85
CA ASN A 137 -14.74 -3.98 14.49
C ASN A 137 -15.41 -5.02 13.58
N HIS A 138 -15.45 -4.77 12.26
CA HIS A 138 -15.95 -5.74 11.28
C HIS A 138 -15.03 -6.97 11.21
N ALA A 139 -13.72 -6.78 11.13
CA ALA A 139 -12.75 -7.88 11.08
C ALA A 139 -12.81 -8.79 12.33
N PHE A 140 -13.13 -8.21 13.48
CA PHE A 140 -13.27 -8.90 14.76
C PHE A 140 -14.71 -9.35 15.06
N GLU A 141 -15.66 -9.07 14.16
CA GLU A 141 -17.09 -9.33 14.35
C GLU A 141 -17.65 -8.77 15.68
N SER A 142 -16.96 -7.78 16.25
CA SER A 142 -17.24 -7.20 17.56
C SER A 142 -16.49 -5.89 17.75
N PRO A 143 -17.04 -4.93 18.52
CA PRO A 143 -16.32 -3.72 18.84
C PRO A 143 -15.05 -3.97 19.66
N LEU A 144 -13.90 -3.51 19.17
CA LEU A 144 -12.69 -3.39 19.97
C LEU A 144 -12.86 -2.24 20.98
N VAL A 145 -12.43 -2.49 22.22
CA VAL A 145 -12.50 -1.51 23.32
C VAL A 145 -11.11 -1.31 23.90
N PRO A 146 -10.53 -0.08 23.83
CA PRO A 146 -11.06 1.12 23.17
C PRO A 146 -11.14 0.95 21.63
N PRO A 147 -11.78 1.86 20.89
CA PRO A 147 -11.77 1.81 19.42
C PRO A 147 -10.34 1.81 18.86
N PHE A 148 -10.09 1.01 17.81
CA PHE A 148 -8.78 0.95 17.18
C PHE A 148 -8.39 2.29 16.56
N ASP A 149 -7.27 2.87 17.00
CA ASP A 149 -6.69 4.08 16.43
C ASP A 149 -5.39 3.73 15.69
N PRO A 150 -5.34 3.90 14.36
CA PRO A 150 -4.15 3.55 13.57
C PRO A 150 -2.98 4.50 13.85
N TYR A 151 -3.22 5.69 14.41
CA TYR A 151 -2.19 6.71 14.61
C TYR A 151 -1.57 6.70 16.01
N LEU A 152 -1.98 5.76 16.87
CA LEU A 152 -1.62 5.71 18.28
C LEU A 152 -0.13 5.42 18.52
N ASN A 153 0.43 4.47 17.76
CA ASN A 153 1.81 4.01 17.87
C ASN A 153 2.23 3.28 16.57
N SER A 154 3.51 2.90 16.45
CA SER A 154 4.03 2.16 15.28
C SER A 154 3.28 0.86 14.99
N LEU A 155 3.04 0.01 15.99
CA LEU A 155 2.38 -1.29 15.79
C LEU A 155 0.96 -1.12 15.25
N ASN A 156 0.16 -0.23 15.86
CA ASN A 156 -1.17 0.10 15.38
C ASN A 156 -1.14 0.61 13.94
N TYR A 157 -0.17 1.47 13.61
CA TYR A 157 -0.06 2.03 12.27
C TYR A 157 0.34 0.98 11.23
N VAL A 158 1.28 0.09 11.56
CA VAL A 158 1.70 -0.98 10.65
C VAL A 158 0.59 -2.02 10.48
N LEU A 159 -0.17 -2.35 11.54
CA LEU A 159 -1.38 -3.18 11.45
C LEU A 159 -2.47 -2.53 10.57
N ALA A 160 -2.66 -1.23 10.67
CA ALA A 160 -3.57 -0.50 9.79
C ALA A 160 -3.07 -0.48 8.34
N SER A 161 -1.76 -0.31 8.14
CA SER A 161 -1.12 -0.34 6.83
C SER A 161 -1.26 -1.70 6.18
N TYR A 162 -1.24 -2.81 6.94
CA TYR A 162 -1.48 -4.17 6.41
C TYR A 162 -2.81 -4.30 5.61
N VAL A 163 -3.79 -3.42 5.87
CA VAL A 163 -5.07 -3.41 5.15
C VAL A 163 -4.93 -2.92 3.71
N ILE A 164 -4.00 -1.99 3.41
CA ILE A 164 -4.04 -1.15 2.20
C ILE A 164 -3.13 -1.65 1.05
N PRO A 165 -1.79 -1.70 1.14
CA PRO A 165 -0.92 -1.95 -0.02
C PRO A 165 -1.11 -3.32 -0.67
N TYR A 166 -1.47 -4.32 0.13
CA TYR A 166 -1.82 -5.63 -0.40
C TYR A 166 -3.01 -5.57 -1.38
N VAL A 167 -3.93 -4.61 -1.21
CA VAL A 167 -5.03 -4.38 -2.15
C VAL A 167 -4.51 -3.75 -3.45
N GLY A 168 -3.52 -2.83 -3.36
CA GLY A 168 -2.79 -2.27 -4.50
C GLY A 168 -2.11 -3.34 -5.36
N LEU A 169 -1.25 -4.16 -4.75
CA LEU A 169 -0.48 -5.16 -5.49
C LEU A 169 -1.38 -6.20 -6.19
N VAL A 170 -2.41 -6.73 -5.52
CA VAL A 170 -3.30 -7.74 -6.13
C VAL A 170 -4.20 -7.15 -7.22
N ALA A 171 -4.46 -5.84 -7.18
CA ALA A 171 -5.10 -5.12 -8.27
C ALA A 171 -4.19 -5.06 -9.51
N TYR A 172 -2.89 -4.80 -9.33
CA TYR A 172 -1.92 -4.86 -10.43
C TYR A 172 -1.79 -6.26 -11.01
N VAL A 173 -1.70 -7.30 -10.17
CA VAL A 173 -1.68 -8.69 -10.64
C VAL A 173 -2.93 -9.03 -11.45
N GLY A 174 -4.13 -8.62 -10.98
CA GLY A 174 -5.38 -8.82 -11.71
C GLY A 174 -5.53 -8.00 -12.99
N THR A 175 -4.87 -6.84 -13.05
CA THR A 175 -4.85 -5.99 -14.23
C THR A 175 -3.88 -6.50 -15.30
N ASN A 176 -2.77 -7.13 -14.90
CA ASN A 176 -1.69 -7.55 -15.78
C ASN A 176 -2.12 -8.34 -17.03
N PRO A 177 -3.02 -9.34 -16.96
CA PRO A 177 -3.47 -10.09 -18.15
C PRO A 177 -4.18 -9.25 -19.21
N ASN A 178 -4.69 -8.07 -18.83
CA ASN A 178 -5.46 -7.18 -19.69
C ASN A 178 -4.65 -6.03 -20.27
N ILE A 179 -3.36 -5.89 -19.89
CA ILE A 179 -2.48 -4.84 -20.40
C ILE A 179 -1.76 -5.31 -21.67
N ASN A 180 -1.80 -4.49 -22.71
CA ASN A 180 -1.29 -4.83 -24.04
C ASN A 180 -0.02 -4.06 -24.42
N GLY A 181 -0.03 -2.74 -24.20
CA GLY A 181 0.99 -1.80 -24.65
C GLY A 181 2.33 -2.00 -23.96
N TYR A 182 3.44 -1.85 -24.69
CA TYR A 182 4.75 -2.13 -24.10
C TYR A 182 5.14 -1.12 -23.00
N GLN A 183 4.71 0.14 -23.11
CA GLN A 183 4.92 1.13 -22.05
C GLN A 183 3.99 0.86 -20.86
N SER A 184 2.74 0.50 -21.13
CA SER A 184 1.77 0.10 -20.11
C SER A 184 2.26 -1.10 -19.30
N LYS A 185 2.80 -2.15 -19.96
CA LYS A 185 3.38 -3.33 -19.30
C LYS A 185 4.56 -2.97 -18.43
N ARG A 186 5.47 -2.15 -18.95
CA ARG A 186 6.63 -1.66 -18.20
C ARG A 186 6.18 -0.88 -16.96
N LEU A 187 5.21 0.01 -17.11
CA LEU A 187 4.68 0.80 -16.00
C LEU A 187 4.03 -0.11 -14.95
N LEU A 188 3.06 -0.94 -15.35
CA LEU A 188 2.37 -1.85 -14.44
C LEU A 188 3.35 -2.76 -13.69
N ALA A 189 4.29 -3.39 -14.40
CA ALA A 189 5.26 -4.30 -13.78
C ALA A 189 6.22 -3.57 -12.83
N GLY A 190 6.60 -2.33 -13.16
CA GLY A 190 7.43 -1.50 -12.29
C GLY A 190 6.72 -1.11 -11.00
N LEU A 191 5.46 -0.69 -11.09
CA LEU A 191 4.63 -0.35 -9.93
C LEU A 191 4.39 -1.58 -9.06
N LEU A 192 3.94 -2.70 -9.65
CA LEU A 192 3.75 -3.98 -8.96
C LEU A 192 4.99 -4.42 -8.16
N GLY A 193 6.18 -4.20 -8.69
CA GLY A 193 7.43 -4.54 -8.00
C GLY A 193 7.66 -3.73 -6.72
N VAL A 194 7.36 -2.44 -6.74
CA VAL A 194 7.49 -1.56 -5.56
C VAL A 194 6.39 -1.89 -4.54
N GLU A 195 5.14 -1.98 -4.98
CA GLU A 195 3.99 -2.37 -4.14
C GLU A 195 4.22 -3.69 -3.39
N SER A 196 4.74 -4.70 -4.10
CA SER A 196 5.07 -5.99 -3.51
C SER A 196 6.18 -5.87 -2.45
N GLY A 197 7.15 -4.97 -2.66
CA GLY A 197 8.21 -4.69 -1.69
C GLY A 197 7.69 -4.00 -0.43
N GLN A 198 6.77 -3.04 -0.58
CA GLN A 198 6.15 -2.35 0.55
C GLN A 198 5.32 -3.33 1.40
N ASP A 199 4.49 -4.17 0.77
CA ASP A 199 3.74 -5.23 1.47
C ASP A 199 4.69 -6.18 2.20
N ALA A 200 5.77 -6.64 1.54
CA ALA A 200 6.76 -7.52 2.17
C ALA A 200 7.42 -6.89 3.40
N VAL A 201 7.73 -5.58 3.37
CA VAL A 201 8.31 -4.87 4.51
C VAL A 201 7.30 -4.76 5.66
N ILE A 202 6.05 -4.38 5.38
CA ILE A 202 4.97 -4.33 6.39
C ILE A 202 4.79 -5.70 7.03
N ARG A 203 4.68 -6.75 6.21
CA ARG A 203 4.49 -8.12 6.67
C ARG A 203 5.68 -8.63 7.47
N THR A 204 6.91 -8.25 7.11
CA THR A 204 8.12 -8.62 7.86
C THR A 204 8.14 -7.97 9.25
N ILE A 205 7.85 -6.67 9.35
CA ILE A 205 7.78 -5.96 10.64
C ILE A 205 6.76 -6.63 11.57
N LEU A 206 5.57 -6.93 11.04
CA LEU A 206 4.52 -7.60 11.82
C LEU A 206 4.86 -9.05 12.15
N TYR A 207 5.59 -9.76 11.26
CA TYR A 207 5.99 -11.14 11.48
C TYR A 207 6.98 -11.27 12.63
N GLU A 208 7.93 -10.33 12.78
CA GLU A 208 8.85 -10.28 13.93
C GLU A 208 8.09 -10.16 15.27
N GLN A 209 6.91 -9.56 15.24
CA GLN A 209 6.06 -9.32 16.40
C GLN A 209 4.84 -10.25 16.45
N ALA A 210 4.81 -11.32 15.65
CA ALA A 210 3.59 -12.11 15.41
C ALA A 210 2.94 -12.68 16.69
N GLU A 211 3.74 -13.03 17.69
CA GLU A 211 3.28 -13.57 18.98
C GLU A 211 2.97 -12.50 20.04
N GLU A 212 3.33 -11.24 19.78
CA GLU A 212 3.08 -10.14 20.71
C GLU A 212 1.58 -9.82 20.78
N VAL A 213 1.11 -9.53 21.99
CA VAL A 213 -0.27 -9.09 22.24
C VAL A 213 -0.41 -7.61 21.90
N VAL A 214 -1.39 -7.28 21.07
CA VAL A 214 -1.67 -5.90 20.65
C VAL A 214 -2.43 -5.18 21.76
N HIS A 215 -1.72 -4.66 22.76
CA HIS A 215 -2.35 -3.98 23.89
C HIS A 215 -3.23 -2.79 23.46
N PRO A 216 -4.42 -2.62 24.08
CA PRO A 216 -4.98 -3.41 25.19
C PRO A 216 -5.86 -4.59 24.75
N TYR A 217 -5.87 -4.92 23.45
CA TYR A 217 -6.67 -6.01 22.90
C TYR A 217 -5.99 -7.35 23.23
N ASN A 218 -6.76 -8.31 23.76
CA ASN A 218 -6.25 -9.63 24.13
C ASN A 218 -6.08 -10.56 22.91
N TYR A 219 -5.49 -10.03 21.84
CA TYR A 219 -5.22 -10.73 20.59
C TYR A 219 -3.79 -10.47 20.15
N THR A 220 -3.15 -11.46 19.53
CA THR A 220 -1.79 -11.33 19.00
C THR A 220 -1.78 -10.61 17.66
N VAL A 221 -0.60 -10.13 17.24
CA VAL A 221 -0.40 -9.57 15.90
C VAL A 221 -0.77 -10.58 14.80
N ALA A 222 -0.44 -11.86 14.98
CA ALA A 222 -0.84 -12.92 14.04
C ALA A 222 -2.37 -13.05 13.95
N GLU A 223 -3.09 -12.98 15.07
CA GLU A 223 -4.55 -13.03 15.08
C GLU A 223 -5.16 -11.79 14.39
N PHE A 224 -4.61 -10.60 14.64
CA PHE A 224 -5.02 -9.38 13.95
C PHE A 224 -4.88 -9.52 12.42
N THR A 225 -3.72 -9.96 11.94
CA THR A 225 -3.51 -10.12 10.48
C THR A 225 -4.41 -11.19 9.86
N ASN A 226 -4.65 -12.30 10.55
CA ASN A 226 -5.60 -13.32 10.11
C ASN A 226 -7.03 -12.76 9.99
N ARG A 227 -7.48 -11.97 10.97
CA ARG A 227 -8.81 -11.32 10.96
C ARG A 227 -8.95 -10.33 9.81
N ILE A 228 -7.93 -9.51 9.55
CA ILE A 228 -7.91 -8.57 8.43
C ILE A 228 -7.97 -9.32 7.08
N SER A 229 -7.16 -10.35 6.90
CA SER A 229 -7.15 -11.13 5.65
C SER A 229 -8.49 -11.83 5.39
N ASN A 230 -9.12 -12.39 6.44
CA ASN A 230 -10.45 -12.98 6.34
C ASN A 230 -11.49 -11.95 5.91
N LEU A 231 -11.51 -10.78 6.55
CA LEU A 231 -12.42 -9.69 6.17
C LEU A 231 -12.24 -9.29 4.70
N ARG A 232 -11.01 -9.17 4.20
CA ARG A 232 -10.77 -8.83 2.79
C ARG A 232 -11.29 -9.91 1.83
N ASN A 233 -11.17 -11.18 2.19
CA ASN A 233 -11.73 -12.27 1.40
C ASN A 233 -13.27 -12.27 1.41
N GLU A 234 -13.88 -12.01 2.56
CA GLU A 234 -15.34 -11.89 2.72
C GLU A 234 -15.89 -10.73 1.89
N LEU A 235 -15.30 -9.54 2.01
CA LEU A 235 -15.69 -8.35 1.25
C LEU A 235 -15.50 -8.56 -0.26
N ALA A 236 -14.43 -9.23 -0.69
CA ALA A 236 -14.20 -9.51 -2.11
C ALA A 236 -15.26 -10.45 -2.71
N MET A 237 -15.84 -11.34 -1.89
CA MET A 237 -16.81 -12.36 -2.29
C MET A 237 -16.29 -13.34 -3.37
N CYS A 238 -14.99 -13.63 -3.38
CA CYS A 238 -14.35 -14.47 -4.42
C CYS A 238 -13.30 -15.44 -3.84
N GLY A 239 -13.68 -16.19 -2.80
CA GLY A 239 -12.83 -17.20 -2.18
C GLY A 239 -11.63 -16.61 -1.43
N ILE A 240 -10.63 -17.46 -1.16
CA ILE A 240 -9.45 -17.09 -0.38
C ILE A 240 -8.36 -16.60 -1.36
N LYS A 241 -8.05 -15.31 -1.26
CA LYS A 241 -7.02 -14.62 -2.07
C LYS A 241 -6.11 -13.75 -1.22
N ASP A 242 -6.02 -14.10 0.05
CA ASP A 242 -5.28 -13.40 1.09
C ASP A 242 -5.26 -14.24 2.35
N GLU A 243 -4.13 -14.23 3.04
CA GLU A 243 -3.89 -15.03 4.22
C GLU A 243 -3.00 -14.23 5.18
N GLY A 244 -3.19 -14.41 6.49
CA GLY A 244 -2.40 -13.73 7.52
C GLY A 244 -0.95 -14.24 7.58
N LEU A 245 -0.20 -13.77 8.57
CA LEU A 245 1.26 -13.99 8.66
C LEU A 245 1.65 -15.43 9.04
N ILE A 246 0.74 -16.15 9.70
CA ILE A 246 0.94 -17.52 10.15
C ILE A 246 -0.24 -18.35 9.68
N VAL A 247 0.06 -19.41 8.91
CA VAL A 247 -0.93 -20.32 8.34
C VAL A 247 -0.66 -21.76 8.77
N PRO A 248 -1.68 -22.65 8.75
CA PRO A 248 -1.45 -24.08 8.90
C PRO A 248 -0.41 -24.59 7.90
N LYS A 249 0.46 -25.53 8.31
CA LYS A 249 1.55 -26.05 7.49
C LYS A 249 1.12 -26.55 6.09
N LYS A 250 -0.12 -27.01 5.96
CA LYS A 250 -0.72 -27.47 4.68
C LYS A 250 -0.99 -26.35 3.66
N LEU A 251 -1.05 -25.10 4.11
CA LEU A 251 -1.27 -23.90 3.27
C LEU A 251 0.03 -23.14 3.00
N GLY A 252 1.02 -23.24 3.90
CA GLY A 252 2.31 -22.57 3.67
C GLY A 252 3.10 -23.16 2.51
N ALA A 253 4.12 -22.43 2.06
CA ALA A 253 4.93 -22.74 0.88
C ALA A 253 5.41 -24.20 0.87
N GLU A 254 5.19 -24.89 -0.25
CA GLU A 254 5.51 -26.31 -0.48
C GLU A 254 4.95 -27.26 0.61
N LYS A 255 3.94 -26.82 1.37
CA LYS A 255 3.37 -27.50 2.54
C LYS A 255 4.41 -27.79 3.63
N ARG A 256 5.45 -26.97 3.72
CA ARG A 256 6.64 -27.23 4.55
C ARG A 256 6.86 -26.20 5.65
N THR A 257 6.19 -25.05 5.60
CA THR A 257 6.32 -23.97 6.58
C THR A 257 4.95 -23.50 7.06
N THR A 258 4.91 -22.86 8.23
CA THR A 258 3.74 -22.12 8.73
C THR A 258 3.89 -20.61 8.53
N SER A 259 5.08 -20.16 8.12
CA SER A 259 5.35 -18.75 7.81
C SER A 259 4.69 -18.35 6.50
N ASN A 260 4.08 -17.17 6.48
CA ASN A 260 3.40 -16.61 5.32
C ASN A 260 3.68 -15.10 5.18
N ILE A 261 4.96 -14.72 5.25
CA ILE A 261 5.39 -13.32 5.08
C ILE A 261 5.03 -12.81 3.69
N LEU A 262 5.16 -13.64 2.65
CA LEU A 262 4.74 -13.33 1.28
C LEU A 262 3.50 -14.17 0.95
N SER A 263 2.32 -13.56 0.93
CA SER A 263 1.07 -14.27 0.63
C SER A 263 0.94 -14.55 -0.86
N ALA A 264 0.80 -15.83 -1.20
CA ALA A 264 0.73 -16.30 -2.58
C ALA A 264 -0.10 -17.58 -2.69
N ASN A 265 -0.51 -17.93 -3.90
CA ASN A 265 -1.25 -19.16 -4.17
C ASN A 265 -0.36 -20.41 -4.08
N PHE A 266 -0.91 -21.58 -4.42
CA PHE A 266 -0.20 -22.86 -4.38
C PHE A 266 1.14 -22.86 -5.15
N ASP A 267 1.21 -22.16 -6.28
CA ASP A 267 2.41 -22.07 -7.13
C ASP A 267 3.35 -20.93 -6.70
N SER A 268 3.12 -20.33 -5.52
CA SER A 268 3.81 -19.13 -5.04
C SER A 268 3.67 -17.93 -5.97
N ILE A 269 2.53 -17.82 -6.66
CA ILE A 269 2.15 -16.67 -7.49
C ILE A 269 1.21 -15.79 -6.68
N SER A 270 1.48 -14.48 -6.64
CA SER A 270 0.61 -13.49 -5.98
C SER A 270 -0.83 -13.60 -6.48
N TYR A 271 -1.78 -13.39 -5.59
CA TYR A 271 -3.20 -13.45 -5.94
C TYR A 271 -3.62 -12.29 -6.85
N ALA A 272 -4.69 -12.52 -7.61
CA ALA A 272 -5.28 -11.54 -8.52
C ALA A 272 -6.69 -11.16 -8.05
N ARG A 273 -6.98 -9.86 -7.98
CA ARG A 273 -8.34 -9.33 -7.77
C ARG A 273 -8.76 -8.43 -8.92
N THR A 274 -10.02 -8.53 -9.29
CA THR A 274 -10.69 -7.67 -10.29
C THR A 274 -11.02 -6.30 -9.71
N PRO A 275 -11.25 -5.27 -10.54
CA PRO A 275 -11.69 -3.96 -10.06
C PRO A 275 -12.92 -3.99 -9.14
N ALA A 276 -13.89 -4.88 -9.41
CA ALA A 276 -15.07 -5.04 -8.54
C ALA A 276 -14.69 -5.54 -7.14
N GLU A 277 -13.87 -6.59 -7.06
CA GLU A 277 -13.37 -7.11 -5.77
C GLU A 277 -12.60 -6.04 -4.99
N ILE A 278 -11.77 -5.25 -5.68
CA ILE A 278 -11.03 -4.14 -5.07
C ILE A 278 -11.99 -3.09 -4.49
N LEU A 279 -12.97 -2.65 -5.28
CA LEU A 279 -13.96 -1.66 -4.85
C LEU A 279 -14.77 -2.12 -3.64
N ARG A 280 -15.22 -3.38 -3.62
CA ARG A 280 -15.93 -3.96 -2.46
C ARG A 280 -15.10 -3.88 -1.18
N ILE A 281 -13.79 -4.17 -1.28
CA ILE A 281 -12.86 -4.11 -0.15
C ILE A 281 -12.67 -2.66 0.31
N VAL A 282 -12.30 -1.74 -0.59
CA VAL A 282 -11.99 -0.35 -0.18
C VAL A 282 -13.22 0.44 0.25
N TYR A 283 -14.41 0.05 -0.22
CA TYR A 283 -15.68 0.58 0.30
C TYR A 283 -16.07 -0.04 1.65
N GLY A 284 -15.50 -1.19 2.01
CA GLY A 284 -15.84 -1.90 3.25
C GLY A 284 -17.28 -2.44 3.29
N THR A 285 -17.99 -2.44 2.15
CA THR A 285 -19.42 -2.78 2.06
C THR A 285 -19.68 -4.18 1.49
N GLY A 286 -18.69 -4.79 0.85
CA GLY A 286 -18.90 -6.02 0.09
C GLY A 286 -19.67 -5.80 -1.23
N ASP A 287 -19.93 -4.55 -1.62
CA ASP A 287 -20.70 -4.19 -2.82
C ASP A 287 -20.05 -3.03 -3.56
N GLU A 288 -19.55 -3.29 -4.77
CA GLU A 288 -18.85 -2.33 -5.63
C GLU A 288 -19.75 -1.19 -6.12
N HIS A 289 -21.07 -1.31 -5.93
CA HIS A 289 -22.05 -0.28 -6.25
C HIS A 289 -22.38 0.62 -5.04
N LYS A 290 -21.89 0.27 -3.84
CA LYS A 290 -22.15 1.01 -2.59
C LYS A 290 -20.86 1.57 -2.00
N PRO A 291 -20.53 2.85 -2.28
CA PRO A 291 -19.44 3.56 -1.63
C PRO A 291 -19.54 3.56 -0.10
N GLY A 292 -18.38 3.61 0.55
CA GLY A 292 -18.24 3.56 2.00
C GLY A 292 -16.76 3.53 2.38
N GLY A 293 -16.47 3.16 3.63
CA GLY A 293 -15.11 2.85 4.08
C GLY A 293 -14.12 3.96 3.72
N PHE A 294 -13.02 3.57 3.08
CA PHE A 294 -11.98 4.53 2.67
C PHE A 294 -12.40 5.48 1.55
N LEU A 295 -13.43 5.15 0.77
CA LEU A 295 -13.91 5.95 -0.36
C LEU A 295 -15.41 6.26 -0.20
N PRO A 296 -15.79 7.13 0.75
CA PRO A 296 -17.20 7.39 1.08
C PRO A 296 -18.04 7.97 -0.08
N LYS A 297 -17.39 8.55 -1.10
CA LYS A 297 -18.04 9.07 -2.33
C LYS A 297 -17.72 8.25 -3.59
N GLY A 298 -17.11 7.09 -3.39
CA GLY A 298 -16.71 6.17 -4.44
C GLY A 298 -15.44 6.60 -5.18
N GLY A 299 -14.81 5.63 -5.84
CA GLY A 299 -13.64 5.85 -6.67
C GLY A 299 -13.94 6.69 -7.93
N ASN A 300 -12.88 7.25 -8.51
CA ASN A 300 -12.86 7.99 -9.77
C ASN A 300 -12.32 7.15 -10.95
N GLY A 301 -12.41 7.70 -12.16
CA GLY A 301 -12.05 7.01 -13.41
C GLY A 301 -13.23 6.25 -14.02
N ALA A 302 -13.13 5.87 -15.30
CA ALA A 302 -14.28 5.28 -16.01
C ALA A 302 -14.74 3.95 -15.38
N ILE A 303 -13.80 3.11 -14.96
CA ILE A 303 -14.06 1.80 -14.35
C ILE A 303 -14.78 1.96 -13.00
N ALA A 304 -14.24 2.74 -12.06
CA ALA A 304 -14.88 2.89 -10.74
C ALA A 304 -16.25 3.58 -10.86
N ARG A 305 -16.36 4.59 -11.74
CA ARG A 305 -17.62 5.30 -11.97
C ARG A 305 -18.66 4.48 -12.73
N SER A 306 -18.28 3.44 -13.48
CA SER A 306 -19.27 2.59 -14.16
C SER A 306 -20.10 1.75 -13.19
N PHE A 307 -19.52 1.32 -12.06
CA PHE A 307 -20.24 0.59 -11.01
C PHE A 307 -21.20 1.46 -10.17
N LEU A 308 -21.07 2.79 -10.22
CA LEU A 308 -21.92 3.69 -9.45
C LEU A 308 -23.12 4.22 -10.25
N LYS A 309 -23.16 3.93 -11.55
CA LYS A 309 -24.35 4.19 -12.37
C LYS A 309 -25.37 3.12 -11.97
N MET A 310 -26.61 3.53 -11.71
CA MET A 310 -27.67 2.57 -11.39
C MET A 310 -27.75 1.52 -12.51
N PRO A 311 -27.86 0.21 -12.18
CA PRO A 311 -28.06 -0.85 -13.16
C PRO A 311 -29.37 -0.67 -13.95
#